data_AF-A0A2V0MZJ9-F1
#
_entry.id   AF-A0A2V0MZJ9-F1
#
_cell.length_a   1.000
_cell.length_b   1.000
_cell.length_c   1.000
_cell.angle_alpha   90.00
_cell.angle_beta   90.00
_cell.angle_gamma   90.00
#
_symmetry.space_group_name_H-M   'P 1'
#
loop_
_entity.id
_entity.type
_entity.pdbx_description
1 polymer ?
#
loop_
_entity_poly.entity_id
_entity_poly.type
_entity_poly.pdbx_seq_one_letter_code
_entity_poly.pdbx_strand_id
1 'polypeptide(L)'
;MALGEPLSGLAGVMGGFQSGAVIQESGTALDSASKRVGSDLSELAAKLHTAAEKYERTDHQLGSELDKALQNIDRKDHEAPPRTAPIPLDKVTYEQGNFATGPDATRDYINQTLDQLGITEPAARQRWMDGYMTMALRESSYDPNAINDWDINSKPPNSTYSVADGYGNGCSRGLVQCVPGTFAQYHQPGTSNDIYDPVANIAASMNYVMGHYGVSRDASNLAALVPQADPNANPEGY
;
A
#
# COMPACT_ATOMS: atom_id res chain seq x y z
N MET A 1 0.87 -47.28 104.61
CA MET A 1 0.22 -47.06 103.31
C MET A 1 -1.26 -46.82 103.56
N ALA A 2 -1.72 -45.60 103.35
CA ALA A 2 -3.14 -45.21 103.32
C ALA A 2 -3.19 -44.01 102.35
N LEU A 3 -3.65 -44.22 101.11
CA LEU A 3 -5.04 -44.06 100.62
C LEU A 3 -5.56 -42.62 100.68
N GLY A 4 -5.72 -42.03 99.48
CA GLY A 4 -6.90 -41.25 99.04
C GLY A 4 -7.18 -39.88 99.65
N GLU A 5 -7.11 -38.83 98.81
CA GLU A 5 -8.20 -37.88 98.45
C GLU A 5 -7.65 -36.56 97.85
N PRO A 6 -8.47 -35.82 97.06
CA PRO A 6 -8.00 -35.02 95.93
C PRO A 6 -7.88 -33.52 96.19
N LEU A 7 -7.14 -32.84 95.30
CA LEU A 7 -7.03 -31.39 95.19
C LEU A 7 -8.31 -30.79 94.57
N SER A 8 -9.38 -30.74 95.37
CA SER A 8 -10.58 -29.94 95.09
C SER A 8 -10.41 -28.58 95.76
N GLY A 9 -9.73 -27.66 95.11
CA GLY A 9 -9.51 -26.32 95.67
C GLY A 9 -9.10 -25.31 94.61
N LEU A 10 -10.10 -24.60 94.08
CA LEU A 10 -9.99 -23.26 93.50
C LEU A 10 -9.15 -23.09 92.21
N ALA A 11 -9.85 -23.21 91.08
CA ALA A 11 -9.59 -22.34 89.92
C ALA A 11 -10.92 -22.06 89.20
N GLY A 12 -11.82 -21.34 89.88
CA GLY A 12 -12.84 -20.57 89.17
C GLY A 12 -12.24 -19.23 88.78
N VAL A 13 -12.28 -18.89 87.49
CA VAL A 13 -12.61 -17.57 86.91
C VAL A 13 -12.52 -17.68 85.36
N MET A 14 -13.64 -17.35 84.69
CA MET A 14 -13.89 -17.25 83.23
C MET A 14 -13.93 -18.59 82.46
N GLY A 15 -15.05 -19.11 81.95
CA GLY A 15 -16.32 -18.47 81.58
C GLY A 15 -16.38 -18.24 80.06
N GLY A 16 -16.81 -19.27 79.32
CA GLY A 16 -17.45 -19.10 78.01
C GLY A 16 -16.55 -19.04 76.78
N PHE A 17 -16.22 -20.20 76.21
CA PHE A 17 -16.10 -20.34 74.75
C PHE A 17 -16.53 -21.76 74.36
N GLN A 18 -17.81 -21.91 74.02
CA GLN A 18 -18.29 -23.09 73.31
C GLN A 18 -17.75 -23.01 71.88
N SER A 19 -16.88 -23.94 71.48
CA SER A 19 -16.17 -23.86 70.18
C SER A 19 -17.09 -23.74 68.96
N GLY A 20 -18.37 -24.10 69.08
CA GLY A 20 -19.37 -23.92 68.01
C GLY A 20 -19.71 -22.46 67.67
N ALA A 21 -19.76 -21.55 68.65
CA ALA A 21 -20.11 -20.15 68.40
C ALA A 21 -18.99 -19.41 67.65
N VAL A 22 -17.73 -19.69 68.01
CA VAL A 22 -16.54 -19.12 67.36
C VAL A 22 -16.42 -19.60 65.91
N ILE A 23 -16.72 -20.87 65.64
CA ILE A 23 -16.70 -21.44 64.29
C ILE A 23 -17.79 -20.78 63.43
N GLN A 24 -18.99 -20.55 63.97
CA GLN A 24 -20.08 -19.92 63.25
C GLN A 24 -19.81 -18.43 62.95
N GLU A 25 -19.26 -17.69 63.91
CA GLU A 25 -18.84 -16.28 63.73
C GLU A 25 -17.68 -16.15 62.74
N SER A 26 -16.73 -17.09 62.77
CA SER A 26 -15.64 -17.13 61.79
C SER A 26 -16.16 -17.44 60.38
N GLY A 27 -17.14 -18.33 60.26
CA GLY A 27 -17.79 -18.67 58.99
C GLY A 27 -18.56 -17.50 58.37
N THR A 28 -19.30 -16.74 59.17
CA THR A 28 -20.05 -15.55 58.68
C THR A 28 -19.11 -14.42 58.29
N ALA A 29 -17.99 -14.24 59.00
CA ALA A 29 -16.95 -13.27 58.64
C ALA A 29 -16.27 -13.62 57.30
N LEU A 30 -15.96 -14.91 57.08
CA LEU A 30 -15.40 -15.41 55.82
C LEU A 30 -16.36 -15.27 54.64
N ASP A 31 -17.64 -15.60 54.81
CA ASP A 31 -18.67 -15.43 53.77
C ASP A 31 -18.84 -13.94 53.41
N SER A 32 -18.88 -13.07 54.42
CA SER A 32 -18.97 -11.62 54.21
C SER A 32 -17.73 -11.06 53.49
N ALA A 33 -16.53 -11.53 53.82
CA ALA A 33 -15.31 -11.14 53.13
C ALA A 33 -15.30 -11.64 51.68
N SER A 34 -15.70 -12.88 51.44
CA SER A 34 -15.77 -13.46 50.09
C SER A 34 -16.75 -12.71 49.19
N LYS A 35 -17.93 -12.32 49.72
CA LYS A 35 -18.90 -11.50 49.00
C LYS A 35 -18.37 -10.11 48.65
N ARG A 36 -17.65 -9.46 49.57
CA ARG A 36 -17.01 -8.16 49.31
C ARG A 36 -15.96 -8.26 48.21
N VAL A 37 -15.06 -9.23 48.29
CA VAL A 37 -14.04 -9.47 47.26
C VAL A 37 -14.69 -9.77 45.91
N GLY A 38 -15.76 -10.57 45.87
CA GLY A 38 -16.52 -10.84 44.65
C GLY A 38 -17.16 -9.59 44.05
N SER A 39 -17.70 -8.70 44.89
CA SER A 39 -18.25 -7.41 44.48
C SER A 39 -17.17 -6.50 43.89
N ASP A 40 -16.02 -6.38 44.56
CA ASP A 40 -14.91 -5.53 44.13
C ASP A 40 -14.32 -6.02 42.79
N LEU A 41 -14.19 -7.35 42.61
CA LEU A 41 -13.75 -7.94 41.35
C LEU A 41 -14.74 -7.68 40.21
N SER A 42 -16.04 -7.76 40.47
CA SER A 42 -17.07 -7.47 39.48
C SER A 42 -17.05 -5.99 39.06
N GLU A 43 -16.87 -5.08 40.03
CA GLU A 43 -16.75 -3.65 39.76
C GLU A 43 -15.48 -3.32 38.95
N LEU A 44 -14.36 -3.96 39.28
CA LEU A 44 -13.11 -3.81 38.54
C LEU A 44 -13.23 -4.33 37.10
N ALA A 45 -13.89 -5.49 36.91
CA ALA A 45 -14.14 -6.05 35.58
C ALA A 45 -15.01 -5.12 34.74
N ALA A 46 -16.05 -4.52 35.32
CA ALA A 46 -16.89 -3.54 34.64
C ALA A 46 -16.08 -2.29 34.23
N LYS A 47 -15.23 -1.76 35.11
CA LYS A 47 -14.34 -0.62 34.81
C LYS A 47 -13.36 -0.95 33.68
N LEU A 48 -12.77 -2.15 33.69
CA LEU A 48 -11.87 -2.61 32.64
C LEU A 48 -12.60 -2.73 31.29
N HIS A 49 -13.82 -3.26 31.29
CA HIS A 49 -14.62 -3.37 30.07
C HIS A 49 -14.95 -1.99 29.50
N THR A 50 -15.44 -1.05 30.32
CA THR A 50 -15.70 0.33 29.89
C THR A 50 -14.44 1.03 29.38
N ALA A 51 -13.28 0.78 29.99
CA ALA A 51 -12.02 1.34 29.53
C ALA A 51 -11.60 0.77 28.16
N ALA A 52 -11.79 -0.54 27.95
CA ALA A 52 -11.52 -1.20 26.67
C ALA A 52 -12.44 -0.67 25.55
N GLU A 53 -13.76 -0.58 25.80
CA GLU A 53 -14.71 0.00 24.84
C GLU A 53 -14.35 1.46 24.48
N LYS A 54 -13.91 2.24 25.47
CA LYS A 54 -13.46 3.62 25.24
C LYS A 54 -12.20 3.66 24.39
N TYR A 55 -11.26 2.75 24.63
CA TYR A 55 -10.04 2.65 23.83
C TYR A 55 -10.36 2.26 22.39
N GLU A 56 -11.13 1.19 22.17
CA GLU A 56 -11.54 0.74 20.83
C GLU A 56 -12.29 1.83 20.05
N ARG A 57 -13.19 2.56 20.70
CA ARG A 57 -13.90 3.68 20.08
C ARG A 57 -12.97 4.82 19.69
N THR A 58 -11.98 5.12 20.54
CA THR A 58 -11.00 6.18 20.30
C THR A 58 -10.04 5.80 19.18
N ASP A 59 -9.57 4.56 19.18
CA ASP A 59 -8.71 4.00 18.14
C ASP A 59 -9.43 4.00 16.78
N HIS A 60 -10.68 3.54 16.73
CA HIS A 60 -11.50 3.59 15.52
C HIS A 60 -11.76 5.03 15.04
N GLN A 61 -11.96 5.97 15.97
CA GLN A 61 -12.13 7.39 15.61
C GLN A 61 -10.84 7.97 15.02
N LEU A 62 -9.69 7.73 15.66
CA LEU A 62 -8.38 8.18 15.17
C LEU A 62 -8.03 7.53 13.83
N GLY A 63 -8.32 6.24 13.65
CA GLY A 63 -8.17 5.55 12.37
C GLY A 63 -9.03 6.19 11.28
N SER A 64 -10.31 6.48 11.56
CA SER A 64 -11.18 7.16 10.60
C SER A 64 -10.74 8.60 10.30
N GLU A 65 -10.21 9.33 11.29
CA GLU A 65 -9.66 10.67 11.10
C GLU A 65 -8.36 10.64 10.29
N LEU A 66 -7.50 9.64 10.52
CA LEU A 66 -6.29 9.41 9.74
C LEU A 66 -6.63 9.05 8.30
N ASP A 67 -7.58 8.14 8.07
CA ASP A 67 -8.05 7.79 6.73
C ASP A 67 -8.63 8.99 6.00
N LYS A 68 -9.42 9.84 6.68
CA LYS A 68 -9.93 11.09 6.11
C LYS A 68 -8.80 12.08 5.84
N ALA A 69 -7.81 12.19 6.71
CA ALA A 69 -6.66 13.07 6.52
C ALA A 69 -5.81 12.59 5.33
N LEU A 70 -5.59 11.28 5.19
CA LEU A 70 -4.93 10.65 4.05
C LEU A 70 -5.73 10.89 2.76
N GLN A 71 -7.05 10.71 2.76
CA GLN A 71 -7.91 11.04 1.62
C GLN A 71 -7.88 12.54 1.28
N ASN A 72 -7.71 13.42 2.27
CA ASN A 72 -7.61 14.87 2.05
C ASN A 72 -6.24 15.29 1.49
N ILE A 73 -5.17 14.57 1.84
CA ILE A 73 -3.84 14.70 1.25
C ILE A 73 -3.89 14.18 -0.20
N ASP A 74 -4.45 12.99 -0.41
CA ASP A 74 -4.66 12.39 -1.74
C ASP A 74 -5.47 13.35 -2.64
N ARG A 75 -6.53 13.99 -2.13
CA ARG A 75 -7.29 15.03 -2.88
C ARG A 75 -6.51 16.31 -3.19
N LYS A 76 -5.46 16.65 -2.43
CA LYS A 76 -4.58 17.79 -2.76
C LYS A 76 -3.54 17.42 -3.82
N ASP A 77 -3.20 16.14 -3.93
CA ASP A 77 -2.25 15.61 -4.91
C ASP A 77 -2.94 15.07 -6.18
N HIS A 78 -4.29 14.97 -6.16
CA HIS A 78 -5.18 14.77 -7.32
C HIS A 78 -5.46 16.03 -8.14
N GLU A 79 -4.62 17.06 -8.06
CA GLU A 79 -4.50 17.91 -9.24
C GLU A 79 -3.83 17.05 -10.30
N ALA A 80 -4.66 16.42 -11.15
CA ALA A 80 -4.20 15.74 -12.35
C ALA A 80 -3.11 16.63 -12.97
N PRO A 81 -1.93 16.08 -13.30
CA PRO A 81 -0.85 16.89 -13.84
C PRO A 81 -1.43 17.77 -14.95
N PRO A 82 -1.03 19.06 -15.03
CA PRO A 82 -1.59 19.99 -16.01
C PRO A 82 -1.62 19.27 -17.34
N ARG A 83 -2.84 19.10 -17.89
CA ARG A 83 -3.13 18.26 -19.07
C ARG A 83 -2.01 18.48 -20.07
N THR A 84 -1.11 17.49 -20.22
CA THR A 84 0.09 17.65 -21.05
C THR A 84 -0.37 18.03 -22.44
N ALA A 85 0.22 19.08 -23.02
CA ALA A 85 -0.15 19.52 -24.35
C ALA A 85 0.27 18.42 -25.34
N PRO A 86 -0.68 17.76 -26.03
CA PRO A 86 -0.35 16.72 -26.99
C PRO A 86 0.56 17.29 -28.07
N ILE A 87 1.50 16.48 -28.57
CA ILE A 87 2.16 16.81 -29.82
C ILE A 87 1.33 16.26 -30.98
N PRO A 88 1.28 16.94 -32.14
CA PRO A 88 0.69 16.37 -33.34
C PRO A 88 1.39 15.05 -33.72
N LEU A 89 0.64 14.06 -34.22
CA LEU A 89 1.19 12.74 -34.56
C LEU A 89 2.31 12.81 -35.61
N ASP A 90 2.24 13.78 -36.54
CA ASP A 90 3.29 14.02 -37.54
C ASP A 90 4.57 14.63 -36.96
N LYS A 91 4.60 14.94 -35.67
CA LYS A 91 5.79 15.36 -34.92
C LYS A 91 6.47 14.23 -34.16
N VAL A 92 5.88 13.03 -34.11
CA VAL A 92 6.54 11.85 -33.56
C VAL A 92 7.62 11.40 -34.53
N THR A 93 8.85 11.23 -34.03
CA THR A 93 9.97 10.67 -34.79
C THR A 93 10.24 9.22 -34.40
N TYR A 94 10.98 8.52 -35.26
CA TYR A 94 11.19 7.07 -35.20
C TYR A 94 12.66 6.75 -35.47
N GLU A 95 13.55 7.36 -34.70
CA GLU A 95 15.00 7.29 -34.86
C GLU A 95 15.59 6.29 -33.87
N GLN A 96 15.79 5.03 -34.29
CA GLN A 96 16.51 4.07 -33.45
C GLN A 96 17.91 4.59 -33.09
N GLY A 97 18.26 4.48 -31.81
CA GLY A 97 19.44 5.10 -31.24
C GLY A 97 20.40 4.11 -30.60
N ASN A 98 21.61 4.57 -30.27
CA ASN A 98 22.56 3.82 -29.46
C ASN A 98 22.26 4.03 -27.96
N PHE A 99 21.11 3.52 -27.52
CA PHE A 99 20.69 3.57 -26.12
C PHE A 99 21.27 2.39 -25.34
N ALA A 100 21.72 2.65 -24.10
CA ALA A 100 22.11 1.57 -23.20
C ALA A 100 20.90 0.66 -22.92
N THR A 101 21.13 -0.65 -22.89
CA THR A 101 20.10 -1.69 -22.69
C THR A 101 20.29 -2.40 -21.36
N GLY A 102 19.28 -3.17 -20.97
CA GLY A 102 19.34 -3.98 -19.75
C GLY A 102 18.90 -3.24 -18.49
N PRO A 103 18.79 -3.96 -17.37
CA PRO A 103 18.05 -3.51 -16.20
C PRO A 103 18.66 -2.26 -15.55
N ASP A 104 19.98 -2.11 -15.53
CA ASP A 104 20.62 -0.95 -14.90
C ASP A 104 20.37 0.33 -15.71
N ALA A 105 20.50 0.27 -17.04
CA ALA A 105 20.16 1.38 -17.91
C ALA A 105 18.67 1.76 -17.78
N THR A 106 17.77 0.77 -17.70
CA THR A 106 16.34 1.02 -17.47
C THR A 106 16.08 1.76 -16.15
N ARG A 107 16.76 1.40 -15.05
CA ARG A 107 16.65 2.13 -13.78
C ARG A 107 17.08 3.59 -13.94
N ASP A 108 18.14 3.85 -14.68
CA ASP A 108 18.63 5.21 -14.93
C ASP A 108 17.61 6.04 -15.73
N TYR A 109 16.99 5.46 -16.76
CA TYR A 109 15.95 6.14 -17.53
C TYR A 109 14.67 6.39 -16.72
N ILE A 110 14.27 5.44 -15.87
CA ILE A 110 13.15 5.65 -14.95
C ILE A 110 13.46 6.81 -14.00
N ASN A 111 14.65 6.84 -13.40
CA ASN A 111 15.04 7.95 -12.52
C ASN A 111 15.02 9.30 -13.22
N GLN A 112 15.58 9.39 -14.44
CA GLN A 112 15.52 10.62 -15.25
C GLN A 112 14.08 11.04 -15.56
N THR A 113 13.20 10.07 -15.84
CA THR A 113 11.78 10.34 -16.08
C THR A 113 11.09 10.87 -14.81
N LEU A 114 11.36 10.27 -13.65
CA LEU A 114 10.81 10.72 -12.38
C LEU A 114 11.30 12.13 -12.02
N ASP A 115 12.55 12.47 -12.37
CA ASP A 115 13.09 13.83 -12.22
C ASP A 115 12.36 14.81 -13.15
N GLN A 116 12.18 14.44 -14.43
CA GLN A 116 11.44 15.25 -15.42
C GLN A 116 9.98 15.49 -15.00
N LEU A 117 9.36 14.48 -14.40
CA LEU A 117 8.00 14.57 -13.90
C LEU A 117 7.92 15.32 -12.57
N GLY A 118 9.03 15.54 -11.85
CA GLY A 118 9.04 16.17 -10.53
C GLY A 118 8.50 15.26 -9.41
N ILE A 119 8.74 13.95 -9.52
CA ILE A 119 8.36 12.96 -8.50
C ILE A 119 9.58 12.73 -7.60
N THR A 120 9.59 13.39 -6.45
CA THR A 120 10.74 13.42 -5.53
C THR A 120 10.58 12.48 -4.34
N GLU A 121 9.34 12.14 -3.94
CA GLU A 121 9.08 11.34 -2.75
C GLU A 121 9.66 9.92 -2.89
N PRO A 122 10.54 9.46 -1.97
CA PRO A 122 11.24 8.19 -2.12
C PRO A 122 10.31 6.98 -2.29
N ALA A 123 9.21 6.94 -1.55
CA ALA A 123 8.23 5.85 -1.64
C ALA A 123 7.52 5.82 -2.99
N ALA A 124 7.16 7.00 -3.54
CA ALA A 124 6.57 7.10 -4.87
C ALA A 124 7.55 6.66 -5.95
N ARG A 125 8.81 7.12 -5.86
CA ARG A 125 9.86 6.73 -6.80
C ARG A 125 10.09 5.22 -6.81
N GLN A 126 10.11 4.59 -5.63
CA GLN A 126 10.26 3.14 -5.53
C GLN A 126 9.11 2.38 -6.18
N ARG A 127 7.85 2.80 -5.96
CA ARG A 127 6.68 2.16 -6.58
C ARG A 127 6.67 2.28 -8.11
N TRP A 128 6.99 3.46 -8.63
CA TRP A 128 7.15 3.64 -10.08
C TRP A 128 8.29 2.78 -10.63
N MET A 129 9.42 2.72 -9.90
CA MET A 129 10.56 1.88 -10.27
C MET A 129 10.17 0.41 -10.37
N ASP A 130 9.52 -0.15 -9.34
CA ASP A 130 9.13 -1.56 -9.32
C ASP A 130 8.16 -1.89 -10.46
N GLY A 131 7.17 -1.02 -10.69
CA GLY A 131 6.19 -1.18 -11.77
C GLY A 131 6.81 -1.10 -13.17
N TYR A 132 7.61 -0.07 -13.44
CA TYR A 132 8.18 0.14 -14.77
C TYR A 132 9.34 -0.78 -15.09
N MET A 133 10.08 -1.27 -14.09
CA MET A 133 11.02 -2.36 -14.31
C MET A 133 10.30 -3.64 -14.73
N THR A 134 9.16 -3.94 -14.11
CA THR A 134 8.32 -5.10 -14.47
C THR A 134 7.77 -4.97 -15.89
N MET A 135 7.23 -3.80 -16.24
CA MET A 135 6.73 -3.53 -17.59
C MET A 135 7.87 -3.64 -18.61
N ALA A 136 8.99 -2.92 -18.43
CA ALA A 136 10.09 -2.92 -19.39
C ALA A 136 10.67 -4.32 -19.64
N LEU A 137 10.73 -5.17 -18.61
CA LEU A 137 11.11 -6.57 -18.77
C LEU A 137 10.15 -7.32 -19.69
N ARG A 138 8.84 -7.20 -19.43
CA ARG A 138 7.79 -7.93 -20.16
C ARG A 138 7.64 -7.45 -21.60
N GLU A 139 7.73 -6.14 -21.79
CA GLU A 139 7.39 -5.46 -23.04
C GLU A 139 8.55 -5.49 -24.05
N SER A 140 9.80 -5.36 -23.58
CA SER A 140 10.96 -5.19 -24.47
C SER A 140 12.19 -5.99 -24.07
N SER A 141 12.15 -6.74 -22.96
CA SER A 141 13.38 -7.28 -22.35
C SER A 141 14.45 -6.21 -22.12
N TYR A 142 14.02 -4.99 -21.74
CA TYR A 142 14.86 -3.81 -21.53
C TYR A 142 15.58 -3.26 -22.77
N ASP A 143 15.03 -3.45 -23.96
CA ASP A 143 15.55 -2.89 -25.20
C ASP A 143 14.80 -1.61 -25.63
N PRO A 144 15.42 -0.43 -25.59
CA PRO A 144 14.82 0.81 -26.06
C PRO A 144 14.52 0.84 -27.57
N ASN A 145 15.10 -0.04 -28.37
CA ASN A 145 14.84 -0.13 -29.81
C ASN A 145 13.81 -1.20 -30.17
N ALA A 146 13.16 -1.85 -29.18
CA ALA A 146 12.19 -2.90 -29.41
C ALA A 146 10.96 -2.41 -30.19
N ILE A 147 10.43 -3.27 -31.05
CA ILE A 147 9.25 -3.04 -31.87
C ILE A 147 8.37 -4.28 -31.85
N ASN A 148 7.06 -4.09 -31.71
CA ASN A 148 6.08 -5.14 -31.93
C ASN A 148 5.26 -4.83 -33.19
N ASP A 149 5.37 -5.70 -34.18
CA ASP A 149 4.78 -5.55 -35.52
C ASP A 149 3.76 -6.65 -35.88
N TRP A 150 3.32 -7.47 -34.92
CA TRP A 150 2.48 -8.64 -35.20
C TRP A 150 1.11 -8.62 -34.48
N ASP A 151 0.93 -7.75 -33.49
CA ASP A 151 -0.27 -7.64 -32.68
C ASP A 151 -1.47 -6.99 -33.41
N ILE A 152 -2.49 -6.55 -32.67
CA ILE A 152 -3.65 -5.85 -33.24
C ILE A 152 -3.33 -4.41 -33.65
N ASN A 153 -2.35 -3.78 -33.03
CA ASN A 153 -1.95 -2.40 -33.34
C ASN A 153 -1.19 -2.34 -34.67
N SER A 154 -0.47 -3.40 -35.04
CA SER A 154 0.24 -3.49 -36.32
C SER A 154 -0.65 -3.74 -37.54
N LYS A 155 -1.95 -4.00 -37.34
CA LYS A 155 -2.92 -4.36 -38.39
C LYS A 155 -3.88 -3.22 -38.72
N PRO A 156 -4.43 -3.16 -39.94
CA PRO A 156 -5.55 -2.28 -40.23
C PRO A 156 -6.76 -2.58 -39.33
N PRO A 157 -7.52 -1.55 -38.89
CA PRO A 157 -7.38 -0.14 -39.25
C PRO A 157 -6.36 0.65 -38.41
N ASN A 158 -5.72 0.03 -37.41
CA ASN A 158 -4.84 0.71 -36.46
C ASN A 158 -3.49 1.12 -37.08
N SER A 159 -3.03 0.32 -38.05
CA SER A 159 -1.86 0.60 -38.88
C SER A 159 -2.28 0.64 -40.35
N THR A 160 -1.97 1.73 -41.03
CA THR A 160 -2.40 2.00 -42.42
C THR A 160 -1.27 2.44 -43.34
N TYR A 161 -0.13 2.86 -42.80
CA TYR A 161 1.06 3.23 -43.58
C TYR A 161 2.34 2.96 -42.78
N SER A 162 3.46 2.82 -43.48
CA SER A 162 4.79 2.72 -42.84
C SER A 162 5.35 4.09 -42.47
N VAL A 163 6.09 4.16 -41.37
CA VAL A 163 6.80 5.37 -40.91
C VAL A 163 8.31 5.25 -41.18
N ALA A 164 9.10 6.20 -40.68
CA ALA A 164 10.53 6.32 -41.02
C ALA A 164 11.40 5.11 -40.64
N ASP A 165 10.98 4.34 -39.62
CA ASP A 165 11.65 3.09 -39.20
C ASP A 165 11.28 1.88 -40.09
N GLY A 166 10.39 2.05 -41.07
CA GLY A 166 9.93 1.00 -41.97
C GLY A 166 8.70 0.21 -41.47
N TYR A 167 8.29 0.39 -40.21
CA TYR A 167 7.17 -0.32 -39.60
C TYR A 167 5.87 0.47 -39.67
N GLY A 168 4.76 -0.21 -39.40
CA GLY A 168 3.42 0.39 -39.43
C GLY A 168 3.25 1.53 -38.41
N ASN A 169 2.48 2.56 -38.76
CA ASN A 169 2.22 3.72 -37.90
C ASN A 169 1.41 3.40 -36.63
N GLY A 170 0.90 2.16 -36.50
CA GLY A 170 0.25 1.65 -35.30
C GLY A 170 1.14 0.76 -34.41
N CYS A 171 2.26 0.22 -34.91
CA CYS A 171 3.12 -0.69 -34.14
C CYS A 171 3.60 -0.07 -32.81
N SER A 172 3.72 -0.84 -31.74
CA SER A 172 4.30 -0.32 -30.49
C SER A 172 5.84 -0.32 -30.54
N ARG A 173 6.45 0.64 -29.83
CA ARG A 173 7.90 0.84 -29.80
C ARG A 173 8.44 1.12 -28.39
N GLY A 174 9.73 0.83 -28.24
CA GLY A 174 10.54 1.25 -27.10
C GLY A 174 10.35 0.40 -25.85
N LEU A 175 10.96 0.87 -24.76
CA LEU A 175 11.10 0.12 -23.51
C LEU A 175 9.78 -0.42 -22.97
N VAL A 176 8.71 0.37 -23.05
CA VAL A 176 7.38 0.00 -22.53
C VAL A 176 6.33 -0.11 -23.65
N GLN A 177 6.78 -0.38 -24.89
CA GLN A 177 5.93 -0.67 -26.05
C GLN A 177 4.80 0.36 -26.25
N CYS A 178 5.15 1.65 -26.22
CA CYS A 178 4.19 2.72 -26.44
C CYS A 178 3.75 2.76 -27.91
N VAL A 179 2.45 2.90 -28.15
CA VAL A 179 1.87 3.12 -29.49
C VAL A 179 2.02 4.59 -29.88
N PRO A 180 2.36 4.95 -31.13
CA PRO A 180 2.63 6.35 -31.51
C PRO A 180 1.51 7.34 -31.25
N GLY A 181 0.25 6.93 -31.43
CA GLY A 181 -0.90 7.76 -31.09
C GLY A 181 -0.97 8.08 -29.59
N THR A 182 -0.66 7.10 -28.74
CA THR A 182 -0.56 7.28 -27.28
C THR A 182 0.63 8.17 -26.93
N PHE A 183 1.80 7.92 -27.52
CA PHE A 183 2.99 8.74 -27.31
C PHE A 183 2.73 10.21 -27.64
N ALA A 184 2.10 10.49 -28.78
CA ALA A 184 1.74 11.84 -29.19
C ALA A 184 0.74 12.50 -28.23
N GLN A 185 -0.29 11.76 -27.83
CA GLN A 185 -1.37 12.23 -26.97
C GLN A 185 -0.92 12.53 -25.53
N TYR A 186 0.05 11.77 -25.02
CA TYR A 186 0.52 11.83 -23.64
C TYR A 186 1.97 12.28 -23.50
N HIS A 187 2.54 12.83 -24.58
CA HIS A 187 3.91 13.34 -24.62
C HIS A 187 4.23 14.23 -23.42
N GLN A 188 5.45 14.10 -22.88
CA GLN A 188 5.91 14.92 -21.77
C GLN A 188 6.70 16.12 -22.31
N PRO A 189 6.23 17.37 -22.09
CA PRO A 189 7.00 18.54 -22.48
C PRO A 189 8.41 18.52 -21.87
N GLY A 190 9.40 18.83 -22.72
CA GLY A 190 10.82 18.82 -22.35
C GLY A 190 11.54 17.50 -22.60
N THR A 191 10.85 16.43 -23.03
CA THR A 191 11.50 15.20 -23.53
C THR A 191 11.59 15.19 -25.06
N SER A 192 12.35 14.23 -25.60
CA SER A 192 12.44 14.01 -27.05
C SER A 192 11.06 13.74 -27.68
N ASN A 193 10.92 14.06 -28.97
CA ASN A 193 9.77 13.63 -29.79
C ASN A 193 9.96 12.24 -30.40
N ASP A 194 11.13 11.65 -30.19
CA ASP A 194 11.45 10.31 -30.67
C ASP A 194 10.87 9.24 -29.74
N ILE A 195 10.09 8.33 -30.30
CA ILE A 195 9.43 7.29 -29.52
C ILE A 195 10.40 6.22 -28.98
N TYR A 196 11.60 6.12 -29.58
CA TYR A 196 12.67 5.24 -29.09
C TYR A 196 13.51 5.85 -27.97
N ASP A 197 13.43 7.18 -27.76
CA ASP A 197 14.06 7.81 -26.60
C ASP A 197 13.46 7.24 -25.32
N PRO A 198 14.26 6.55 -24.47
CA PRO A 198 13.72 5.77 -23.37
C PRO A 198 13.06 6.65 -22.31
N VAL A 199 13.53 7.88 -22.10
CA VAL A 199 12.94 8.83 -21.15
C VAL A 199 11.60 9.33 -21.66
N ALA A 200 11.51 9.74 -22.93
CA ALA A 200 10.25 10.16 -23.55
C ALA A 200 9.23 9.02 -23.60
N ASN A 201 9.67 7.79 -23.94
CA ASN A 201 8.83 6.60 -24.01
C ASN A 201 8.19 6.27 -22.65
N ILE A 202 9.00 6.25 -21.58
CA ILE A 202 8.53 6.03 -20.20
C ILE A 202 7.64 7.19 -19.75
N ALA A 203 8.01 8.44 -20.00
CA ALA A 203 7.25 9.61 -19.56
C ALA A 203 5.85 9.64 -20.19
N ALA A 204 5.75 9.38 -21.50
CA ALA A 204 4.47 9.31 -22.18
C ALA A 204 3.59 8.16 -21.65
N SER A 205 4.20 7.00 -21.34
CA SER A 205 3.51 5.88 -20.71
C SER A 205 3.00 6.23 -19.30
N MET A 206 3.82 6.88 -18.46
CA MET A 206 3.41 7.31 -17.11
C MET A 206 2.24 8.30 -17.19
N ASN A 207 2.31 9.26 -18.11
CA ASN A 207 1.22 10.19 -18.37
C ASN A 207 -0.05 9.48 -18.87
N TYR A 208 0.10 8.46 -19.72
CA TYR A 208 -1.02 7.64 -20.20
C TYR A 208 -1.70 6.90 -19.04
N VAL A 209 -0.96 6.18 -18.20
CA VAL A 209 -1.59 5.42 -17.11
C VAL A 209 -2.21 6.33 -16.05
N MET A 210 -1.63 7.50 -15.79
CA MET A 210 -2.23 8.52 -14.92
C MET A 210 -3.51 9.10 -15.52
N GLY A 211 -3.47 9.50 -16.80
CA GLY A 211 -4.59 10.19 -17.44
C GLY A 211 -5.73 9.28 -17.92
N HIS A 212 -5.42 8.04 -18.30
CA HIS A 212 -6.38 7.10 -18.85
C HIS A 212 -6.91 6.12 -17.81
N TYR A 213 -6.03 5.54 -16.98
CA TYR A 213 -6.44 4.55 -15.97
C TYR A 213 -6.66 5.17 -14.59
N GLY A 214 -6.25 6.42 -14.36
CA GLY A 214 -6.39 7.08 -13.05
C GLY A 214 -5.35 6.62 -12.04
N VAL A 215 -4.17 6.18 -12.51
CA VAL A 215 -3.05 5.90 -11.61
C VAL A 215 -2.68 7.18 -10.85
N SER A 216 -2.56 7.07 -9.54
CA SER A 216 -2.14 8.16 -8.67
C SER A 216 -0.69 8.51 -8.94
N ARG A 217 -0.37 9.80 -8.80
CA ARG A 217 1.00 10.31 -9.03
C ARG A 217 2.06 9.66 -8.14
N ASP A 218 1.66 9.14 -6.98
CA ASP A 218 2.52 8.41 -6.05
C ASP A 218 2.65 6.90 -6.34
N ALA A 219 2.04 6.43 -7.43
CA ALA A 219 1.95 5.04 -7.88
C ALA A 219 1.39 4.03 -6.86
N SER A 220 0.70 4.48 -5.81
CA SER A 220 0.12 3.60 -4.77
C SER A 220 -0.88 2.58 -5.32
N ASN A 221 -1.56 2.92 -6.42
CA ASN A 221 -2.55 2.08 -7.09
C ASN A 221 -2.09 1.55 -8.46
N LEU A 222 -0.82 1.72 -8.85
CA LEU A 222 -0.31 1.35 -10.19
C LEU A 222 -0.54 -0.13 -10.50
N ALA A 223 -0.06 -1.03 -9.65
CA ALA A 223 -0.19 -2.48 -9.86
C ALA A 223 -1.66 -2.95 -9.91
N ALA A 224 -2.56 -2.26 -9.20
CA ALA A 224 -3.98 -2.60 -9.18
C ALA A 224 -4.70 -2.18 -10.47
N LEU A 225 -4.23 -1.12 -11.13
CA LEU A 225 -4.86 -0.55 -12.33
C LEU A 225 -4.16 -0.97 -13.63
N VAL A 226 -2.90 -1.38 -13.55
CA VAL A 226 -2.06 -1.79 -14.68
C VAL A 226 -1.42 -3.14 -14.36
N PRO A 227 -2.08 -4.26 -14.71
CA PRO A 227 -1.59 -5.61 -14.40
C PRO A 227 -0.18 -5.91 -14.94
N GLN A 228 0.19 -5.31 -16.07
CA GLN A 228 1.53 -5.41 -16.67
C GLN A 228 2.62 -4.86 -15.75
N ALA A 229 2.29 -3.95 -14.85
CA ALA A 229 3.18 -3.40 -13.83
C ALA A 229 3.21 -4.21 -12.53
N ASP A 230 2.31 -5.17 -12.32
CA ASP A 230 2.33 -6.04 -11.15
C ASP A 230 3.27 -7.24 -11.37
N PRO A 231 4.37 -7.37 -10.61
CA PRO A 231 5.28 -8.52 -10.72
C PRO A 231 4.64 -9.84 -10.32
N ASN A 232 3.54 -9.82 -9.57
CA ASN A 232 2.82 -11.01 -9.11
C ASN A 232 1.67 -11.42 -10.04
N ALA A 233 1.24 -10.53 -10.94
CA ALA A 233 0.28 -10.88 -11.97
C ALA A 233 0.93 -11.75 -13.05
N ASN A 234 0.16 -12.66 -13.65
CA ASN A 234 0.63 -13.35 -14.85
C ASN A 234 0.82 -12.31 -15.97
N PRO A 235 1.82 -12.49 -16.87
CA PRO A 235 1.89 -11.69 -18.08
C PRO A 235 0.63 -11.96 -18.91
N GLU A 236 -0.32 -11.04 -18.89
CA GLU A 236 -1.42 -11.06 -19.86
C GLU A 236 -0.83 -10.60 -21.20
N GLY A 237 -0.63 -11.55 -22.11
CA GLY A 237 -0.22 -11.27 -23.47
C GLY A 237 -1.30 -10.47 -24.20
N TYR A 238 -0.85 -9.60 -25.10
CA TYR A 238 -1.69 -8.81 -26.02
C TYR A 238 -2.66 -9.66 -26.85
#